data_AF-A0A314XWD1-F1
#
_entry.id   AF-A0A314XWD1-F1
#
_cell.length_a   1.000
_cell.length_b   1.000
_cell.length_c   1.000
_cell.angle_alpha   90.00
_cell.angle_beta   90.00
_cell.angle_gamma   90.00
#
_symmetry.space_group_name_H-M   'P 1'
#
loop_
_entity.id
_entity.type
_entity.pdbx_description
1 polymer ?
#
loop_
_entity_poly.entity_id
_entity_poly.type
_entity_poly.pdbx_seq_one_letter_code
_entity_poly.pdbx_strand_id
1 'polypeptide(L)'
;MVSVLQACAALTALEQGRFLHGYILRRGLDSILPVMSTLITIIHCNVELAERASKRLFELEPRNAGNYVLLADIYAEAKMWDEVKRVKKLLEARELQKVPGRSWIEVKRKIYSFISVDEFNPHMEQLHALLAELSTEMKDRGYKPQTKVVLYDLDEEEKERIVLRHSEKLAVAFGLINTKRGETIRISKNLRLCEDCHYVTKFISKFTNREILVRNVNRFHHFRDGVCPCGDCW
;
A
#
# COMPACT_ATOMS: atom_id res chain seq x y z
N MET A 1 -4.79 -20.62 15.66
CA MET A 1 -3.45 -20.57 15.04
C MET A 1 -3.36 -19.47 13.99
N VAL A 2 -4.30 -19.38 13.03
CA VAL A 2 -4.39 -18.29 12.04
C VAL A 2 -4.50 -16.89 12.70
N SER A 3 -5.24 -16.78 13.82
CA SER A 3 -5.39 -15.53 14.57
C SER A 3 -4.09 -15.04 15.24
N VAL A 4 -3.26 -15.95 15.72
CA VAL A 4 -1.96 -15.63 16.34
C VAL A 4 -0.94 -15.22 15.28
N LEU A 5 -0.96 -15.91 14.13
CA LEU A 5 -0.11 -15.61 12.98
C LEU A 5 -0.38 -14.21 12.38
N GLN A 6 -1.65 -13.81 12.27
CA GLN A 6 -2.03 -12.45 11.84
C GLN A 6 -1.60 -11.38 12.86
N ALA A 7 -1.68 -11.67 14.16
CA ALA A 7 -1.22 -10.76 15.20
C ALA A 7 0.31 -10.58 15.19
N CYS A 8 1.08 -11.66 14.99
CA CYS A 8 2.53 -11.59 14.89
C CYS A 8 3.01 -10.86 13.62
N ALA A 9 2.31 -11.01 12.49
CA ALA A 9 2.59 -10.28 11.26
C ALA A 9 2.32 -8.76 11.39
N ALA A 10 1.33 -8.38 12.21
CA ALA A 10 1.04 -6.98 12.51
C ALA A 10 2.07 -6.33 13.47
N LEU A 11 2.81 -7.14 14.24
CA LEU A 11 3.72 -6.67 15.30
C LEU A 11 5.22 -6.71 14.93
N THR A 12 5.57 -7.01 13.66
CA THR A 12 6.97 -7.12 13.18
C THR A 12 7.91 -7.91 14.11
N ALA A 13 7.36 -8.94 14.76
CA ALA A 13 8.02 -9.66 15.84
C ALA A 13 8.97 -10.75 15.26
N LEU A 14 10.16 -10.32 14.83
CA LEU A 14 11.16 -11.11 14.08
C LEU A 14 11.61 -12.40 14.79
N GLU A 15 11.63 -12.44 16.12
CA GLU A 15 12.03 -13.63 16.88
C GLU A 15 10.94 -14.69 16.92
N GLN A 16 9.68 -14.30 17.18
CA GLN A 16 8.54 -15.23 17.08
C GLN A 16 8.37 -15.71 15.63
N GLY A 17 8.64 -14.85 14.66
CA GLY A 17 8.62 -15.16 13.24
C GLY A 17 9.58 -16.27 12.82
N ARG A 18 10.83 -16.25 13.31
CA ARG A 18 11.83 -17.31 13.07
C ARG A 18 11.43 -18.64 13.70
N PHE A 19 10.86 -18.62 14.89
CA PHE A 19 10.36 -19.83 15.55
C PHE A 19 9.19 -20.46 14.78
N LEU A 20 8.23 -19.63 14.36
CA LEU A 20 7.08 -20.05 13.55
C LEU A 20 7.51 -20.58 12.18
N HIS A 21 8.48 -19.95 11.52
CA HIS A 21 9.06 -20.46 10.27
C HIS A 21 9.65 -21.86 10.46
N GLY A 22 10.52 -22.04 11.47
CA GLY A 22 11.10 -23.35 11.76
C GLY A 22 10.04 -24.40 12.08
N TYR A 23 8.96 -24.00 12.75
CA TYR A 23 7.81 -24.87 13.03
C TYR A 23 7.04 -25.26 11.77
N ILE A 24 6.78 -24.31 10.86
CA ILE A 24 6.06 -24.52 9.59
C ILE A 24 6.83 -25.50 8.69
N LEU A 25 8.14 -25.30 8.52
CA LEU A 25 8.99 -26.19 7.72
C LEU A 25 9.08 -27.60 8.32
N ARG A 26 9.31 -27.71 9.64
CA ARG A 26 9.41 -29.02 10.31
C ARG A 26 8.09 -29.82 10.28
N ARG A 27 6.96 -29.15 10.09
CA ARG A 27 5.63 -29.77 10.07
C ARG A 27 5.06 -29.94 8.66
N GLY A 28 5.78 -29.55 7.60
CA GLY A 28 5.30 -29.65 6.21
C GLY A 28 4.11 -28.74 5.89
N LEU A 29 3.96 -27.65 6.66
CA LEU A 29 2.85 -26.69 6.52
C LEU A 29 3.15 -25.62 5.46
N ASP A 30 4.30 -25.69 4.78
CA ASP A 30 4.73 -24.86 3.66
C ASP A 30 3.89 -25.06 2.39
N SER A 31 3.09 -26.13 2.35
CA SER A 31 2.07 -26.38 1.34
C SER A 31 0.80 -25.52 1.51
N ILE A 32 0.65 -24.80 2.63
CA ILE A 32 -0.56 -24.03 2.95
C ILE A 32 -0.39 -22.56 2.52
N LEU A 33 -1.09 -22.15 1.45
CA LEU A 33 -1.04 -20.81 0.86
C LEU A 33 -1.18 -19.65 1.88
N PRO A 34 -2.17 -19.64 2.80
CA PRO A 34 -2.28 -18.61 3.84
C PRO A 34 -1.06 -18.48 4.77
N VAL A 35 -0.33 -19.57 4.98
CA VAL A 35 0.86 -19.62 5.84
C VAL A 35 2.07 -19.00 5.12
N MET A 36 2.16 -19.19 3.80
CA MET A 36 3.23 -18.65 2.94
C MET A 36 3.14 -17.12 2.76
N SER A 37 1.95 -16.56 2.52
CA SER A 37 1.78 -15.09 2.47
C SER A 37 2.13 -14.41 3.80
N THR A 38 1.81 -15.08 4.90
CA THR A 38 2.14 -14.61 6.26
C THR A 38 3.64 -14.70 6.54
N LEU A 39 4.30 -15.77 6.07
CA LEU A 39 5.76 -15.93 6.14
C LEU A 39 6.48 -14.76 5.49
N ILE A 40 6.09 -14.35 4.27
CA ILE A 40 6.82 -13.26 3.60
C ILE A 40 6.68 -11.93 4.34
N THR A 41 5.52 -11.66 4.95
CA THR A 41 5.32 -10.45 5.78
C THR A 41 6.20 -10.49 7.03
N ILE A 42 6.44 -11.68 7.59
CA ILE A 42 7.29 -11.91 8.77
C ILE A 42 8.80 -11.90 8.41
N ILE A 43 9.15 -12.25 7.17
CA ILE A 43 10.53 -12.44 6.69
C ILE A 43 11.08 -11.16 6.02
N HIS A 44 10.34 -10.05 6.03
CA HIS A 44 10.70 -8.77 5.36
C HIS A 44 12.15 -8.28 5.60
N CYS A 45 12.88 -8.81 6.59
CA CYS A 45 14.28 -8.49 6.89
C CYS A 45 15.32 -9.61 6.62
N ASN A 46 14.99 -10.70 5.93
CA ASN A 46 15.95 -11.74 5.52
C ASN A 46 15.76 -12.16 4.06
N VAL A 47 16.64 -11.65 3.19
CA VAL A 47 16.60 -11.84 1.74
C VAL A 47 16.67 -13.32 1.35
N GLU A 48 17.58 -14.10 1.94
CA GLU A 48 17.78 -15.52 1.59
C GLU A 48 16.50 -16.35 1.84
N LEU A 49 15.83 -16.12 2.97
CA LEU A 49 14.59 -16.81 3.29
C LEU A 49 13.44 -16.34 2.39
N ALA A 50 13.39 -15.06 2.04
CA ALA A 50 12.40 -14.52 1.11
C ALA A 50 12.56 -15.13 -0.28
N GLU A 51 13.78 -15.29 -0.79
CA GLU A 51 14.07 -15.94 -2.07
C GLU A 51 13.56 -17.38 -2.10
N ARG A 52 13.83 -18.15 -1.04
CA ARG A 52 13.36 -19.54 -0.93
C ARG A 52 11.83 -19.63 -0.92
N ALA A 53 11.16 -18.76 -0.16
CA ALA A 53 9.70 -18.72 -0.09
C ALA A 53 9.09 -18.29 -1.45
N SER A 54 9.65 -17.25 -2.06
CA SER A 54 9.19 -16.73 -3.36
C SER A 54 9.37 -17.74 -4.49
N LYS A 55 10.48 -18.50 -4.51
CA LYS A 55 10.66 -19.60 -5.48
C LYS A 55 9.51 -20.59 -5.43
N ARG A 56 9.07 -20.97 -4.23
CA ARG A 56 7.95 -21.88 -4.05
C ARG A 56 6.61 -21.24 -4.44
N LEU A 57 6.40 -19.96 -4.15
CA LEU A 57 5.22 -19.23 -4.64
C LEU A 57 5.16 -19.11 -6.16
N PHE A 58 6.31 -18.97 -6.83
CA PHE A 58 6.36 -18.94 -8.29
C PHE A 58 6.04 -20.29 -8.92
N GLU A 59 6.27 -21.41 -8.21
CA GLU A 59 5.86 -22.74 -8.63
C GLU A 59 4.35 -22.98 -8.42
N LEU A 60 3.81 -22.54 -7.28
CA LEU A 60 2.40 -22.75 -6.91
C LEU A 60 1.45 -21.79 -7.64
N GLU A 61 1.83 -20.53 -7.75
CA GLU A 61 1.03 -19.46 -8.35
C GLU A 61 1.84 -18.70 -9.41
N PRO A 62 2.27 -19.37 -10.49
CA PRO A 62 3.18 -18.79 -11.49
C PRO A 62 2.62 -17.54 -12.17
N ARG A 63 1.30 -17.35 -12.20
CA ARG A 63 0.63 -16.19 -12.80
C ARG A 63 0.20 -15.11 -11.80
N ASN A 64 0.53 -15.26 -10.52
CA ASN A 64 0.21 -14.25 -9.51
C ASN A 64 1.31 -13.18 -9.48
N ALA A 65 1.08 -12.07 -10.20
CA ALA A 65 2.01 -10.93 -10.25
C ALA A 65 2.38 -10.38 -8.86
N GLY A 66 1.48 -10.50 -7.87
CA GLY A 66 1.69 -10.04 -6.51
C GLY A 66 2.90 -10.70 -5.82
N ASN A 67 3.14 -11.99 -6.10
CA ASN A 67 4.27 -12.72 -5.50
C ASN A 67 5.63 -12.19 -5.99
N TYR A 68 5.71 -11.78 -7.26
CA TYR A 68 6.93 -11.20 -7.83
C TYR A 68 7.15 -9.79 -7.34
N VAL A 69 6.09 -8.99 -7.29
CA VAL A 69 6.14 -7.63 -6.73
C VAL A 69 6.64 -7.68 -5.30
N LEU A 70 6.17 -8.62 -4.50
CA LEU A 70 6.58 -8.79 -3.11
C LEU A 70 8.07 -9.16 -2.95
N LEU A 71 8.61 -10.01 -3.83
CA LEU A 71 10.05 -10.29 -3.84
C LEU A 71 10.85 -9.04 -4.25
N ALA A 72 10.37 -8.29 -5.23
CA ALA A 72 10.98 -7.03 -5.64
C ALA A 72 10.94 -5.96 -4.53
N ASP A 73 9.87 -5.90 -3.74
CA ASP A 73 9.75 -5.04 -2.56
C ASP A 73 10.90 -5.35 -1.56
N ILE A 74 11.12 -6.64 -1.26
CA ILE A 74 12.17 -7.10 -0.33
C ILE A 74 13.57 -6.75 -0.86
N TYR A 75 13.84 -6.98 -2.15
CA TYR A 75 15.10 -6.57 -2.75
C TYR A 75 15.31 -5.06 -2.73
N ALA A 76 14.26 -4.26 -2.94
CA ALA A 76 14.35 -2.81 -2.88
C ALA A 76 14.68 -2.32 -1.45
N GLU A 77 14.08 -2.92 -0.42
CA GLU A 77 14.43 -2.63 0.97
C GLU A 77 15.88 -2.99 1.30
N ALA A 78 16.38 -4.09 0.74
CA ALA A 78 17.78 -4.49 0.83
C ALA A 78 18.73 -3.69 -0.09
N LYS A 79 18.22 -2.70 -0.85
CA LYS A 79 18.96 -1.90 -1.85
C LYS A 79 19.60 -2.74 -2.96
N MET A 80 19.07 -3.93 -3.23
CA MET A 80 19.53 -4.86 -4.27
C MET A 80 18.85 -4.57 -5.61
N TRP A 81 19.12 -3.39 -6.18
CA TRP A 81 18.43 -2.90 -7.38
C TRP A 81 18.59 -3.77 -8.62
N ASP A 82 19.71 -4.49 -8.74
CA ASP A 82 19.90 -5.42 -9.86
C ASP A 82 18.96 -6.63 -9.75
N GLU A 83 18.67 -7.11 -8.54
CA GLU A 83 17.67 -8.16 -8.33
C GLU A 83 16.25 -7.65 -8.58
N VAL A 84 15.93 -6.41 -8.16
CA VAL A 84 14.66 -5.75 -8.53
C VAL A 84 14.48 -5.73 -10.05
N LYS A 85 15.52 -5.35 -10.80
CA LYS A 85 15.50 -5.36 -12.27
C LYS A 85 15.29 -6.77 -12.84
N ARG A 86 15.93 -7.79 -12.26
CA ARG A 86 15.73 -9.20 -12.69
C ARG A 86 14.30 -9.66 -12.48
N VAL A 87 13.70 -9.37 -11.33
CA VAL A 87 12.31 -9.75 -11.04
C VAL A 87 11.33 -9.00 -11.96
N LYS A 88 11.57 -7.72 -12.26
CA LYS A 88 10.78 -6.96 -13.23
C LYS A 88 10.85 -7.56 -14.64
N LYS A 89 12.04 -7.92 -15.12
CA LYS A 89 12.20 -8.64 -16.39
C LYS A 89 11.45 -9.97 -16.41
N LEU A 90 11.40 -10.68 -15.27
CA LEU A 90 10.65 -11.93 -15.15
C LEU A 90 9.13 -11.71 -15.23
N LEU A 91 8.62 -10.63 -14.63
CA LEU A 91 7.21 -10.21 -14.77
C LEU A 91 6.87 -9.90 -16.23
N GLU A 92 7.71 -9.11 -16.91
CA GLU A 92 7.55 -8.75 -18.32
C GLU A 92 7.59 -9.97 -19.24
N ALA A 93 8.59 -10.85 -19.08
CA ALA A 93 8.72 -12.07 -19.87
C ALA A 93 7.56 -13.06 -19.69
N ARG A 94 6.81 -12.95 -18.58
CA ARG A 94 5.62 -13.76 -18.29
C ARG A 94 4.32 -13.03 -18.61
N GLU A 95 4.39 -11.82 -19.17
CA GLU A 95 3.24 -10.94 -19.47
C GLU A 95 2.36 -10.68 -18.23
N LEU A 96 2.98 -10.67 -17.04
CA LEU A 96 2.30 -10.46 -15.78
C LEU A 96 2.28 -8.97 -15.44
N GLN A 97 1.09 -8.42 -15.28
CA GLN A 97 0.91 -7.04 -14.87
C GLN A 97 0.43 -6.93 -13.42
N LYS A 98 1.03 -6.00 -12.68
CA LYS A 98 0.53 -5.61 -11.36
C LYS A 98 -0.84 -4.95 -11.55
N VAL A 99 -1.82 -5.37 -10.75
CA VAL A 99 -3.12 -4.71 -10.68
C VAL A 99 -2.89 -3.25 -10.24
N PRO A 100 -3.27 -2.24 -11.05
CA PRO A 100 -3.07 -0.85 -10.67
C PRO A 100 -3.99 -0.48 -9.50
N GLY A 101 -3.49 0.40 -8.63
CA GLY A 101 -4.30 1.00 -7.57
C GLY A 101 -5.38 1.88 -8.16
N ARG A 102 -6.64 1.57 -7.82
CA ARG A 102 -7.81 2.33 -8.23
C ARG A 102 -8.67 2.67 -7.02
N SER A 103 -9.10 3.92 -6.96
CA SER A 103 -10.00 4.42 -5.93
C SER A 103 -11.26 4.99 -6.56
N TRP A 104 -12.40 4.79 -5.93
CA TRP A 104 -13.70 5.30 -6.33
C TRP A 104 -14.28 6.19 -5.24
N ILE A 105 -14.94 7.27 -5.62
CA ILE A 105 -15.68 8.15 -4.72
C ILE A 105 -17.06 8.43 -5.28
N GLU A 106 -18.06 8.45 -4.40
CA GLU A 106 -19.41 8.87 -4.76
C GLU A 106 -19.63 10.33 -4.34
N VAL A 107 -19.95 11.20 -5.29
CA VAL A 107 -20.32 12.60 -5.04
C VAL A 107 -21.55 12.95 -5.85
N LYS A 108 -22.58 13.53 -5.20
CA LYS A 108 -23.83 13.94 -5.85
C LYS A 108 -24.46 12.82 -6.71
N ARG A 109 -24.46 11.58 -6.19
CA ARG A 109 -24.96 10.35 -6.85
C ARG A 109 -24.22 9.96 -8.13
N LYS A 110 -23.00 10.45 -8.34
CA LYS A 110 -22.12 10.05 -9.43
C LYS A 110 -20.86 9.41 -8.86
N ILE A 111 -20.41 8.34 -9.50
CA ILE A 111 -19.18 7.64 -9.13
C ILE A 111 -18.04 8.16 -10.01
N TYR A 112 -16.95 8.54 -9.37
CA TYR A 112 -15.71 8.96 -10.01
C TYR A 112 -14.61 7.95 -9.67
N SER A 113 -13.70 7.68 -10.62
CA SER A 113 -12.59 6.75 -10.42
C SER A 113 -11.24 7.40 -10.69
N PHE A 114 -10.26 7.08 -9.86
CA PHE A 114 -8.88 7.56 -9.96
C PHE A 114 -7.92 6.39 -10.04
N ILE A 115 -6.90 6.50 -10.88
CA ILE A 115 -5.83 5.49 -11.05
C ILE A 115 -4.50 6.21 -10.79
N SER A 116 -3.54 5.53 -10.15
CA SER A 116 -2.21 6.10 -9.85
C SER A 116 -1.32 6.31 -11.09
N VAL A 117 -1.81 6.04 -12.30
CA VAL A 117 -1.08 6.18 -13.57
C VAL A 117 -1.89 7.18 -14.40
N ASP A 118 -1.25 8.29 -14.78
CA ASP A 118 -1.90 9.45 -15.40
C ASP A 118 -2.75 9.11 -16.61
N GLU A 119 -3.98 9.62 -16.60
CA GLU A 119 -4.62 10.13 -17.80
C GLU A 119 -4.81 11.63 -17.58
N PHE A 120 -4.26 12.44 -18.49
CA PHE A 120 -4.38 13.90 -18.44
C PHE A 120 -5.87 14.28 -18.45
N ASN A 121 -6.34 14.88 -17.36
CA ASN A 121 -7.70 15.35 -17.20
C ASN A 121 -7.63 16.76 -16.59
N PRO A 122 -8.24 17.81 -17.17
CA PRO A 122 -8.18 19.18 -16.63
C PRO A 122 -8.65 19.32 -15.17
N HIS A 123 -9.49 18.40 -14.68
CA HIS A 123 -9.85 18.36 -13.26
C HIS A 123 -8.71 17.87 -12.35
N MET A 124 -7.67 17.23 -12.90
CA MET A 124 -6.51 16.73 -12.15
C MET A 124 -5.57 17.85 -11.73
N GLU A 125 -5.49 18.96 -12.47
CA GLU A 125 -4.62 20.07 -12.10
C GLU A 125 -5.02 20.67 -10.74
N GLN A 126 -6.32 20.90 -10.54
CA GLN A 126 -6.85 21.38 -9.25
C GLN A 126 -6.60 20.37 -8.12
N LEU A 127 -6.68 19.07 -8.40
CA LEU A 127 -6.38 18.02 -7.42
C LEU A 127 -4.90 18.02 -7.05
N HIS A 128 -4.02 18.11 -8.04
CA HIS A 128 -2.58 18.15 -7.82
C HIS A 128 -2.15 19.41 -7.07
N ALA A 129 -2.73 20.57 -7.38
CA ALA A 129 -2.47 21.81 -6.67
C ALA A 129 -2.88 21.70 -5.19
N LEU A 130 -4.09 21.21 -4.90
CA LEU A 130 -4.55 21.00 -3.52
C LEU A 130 -3.68 19.97 -2.78
N LEU A 131 -3.30 18.88 -3.44
CA LEU A 131 -2.43 17.88 -2.83
C LEU A 131 -1.02 18.42 -2.56
N ALA A 132 -0.48 19.25 -3.44
CA ALA A 132 0.81 19.90 -3.22
C ALA A 132 0.74 20.86 -2.03
N GLU A 133 -0.31 21.68 -1.93
CA GLU A 133 -0.55 22.58 -0.79
C GLU A 133 -0.65 21.80 0.53
N LEU A 134 -1.49 20.76 0.57
CA LEU A 134 -1.63 19.89 1.74
C LEU A 134 -0.31 19.20 2.08
N SER A 135 0.47 18.77 1.08
CA SER A 135 1.77 18.15 1.28
C SER A 135 2.77 19.08 1.95
N THR A 136 2.84 20.33 1.51
CA THR A 136 3.69 21.37 2.13
C THR A 136 3.29 21.61 3.59
N GLU A 137 2.00 21.86 3.84
CA GLU A 137 1.48 22.09 5.21
C GLU A 137 1.72 20.87 6.12
N MET A 138 1.59 19.66 5.59
CA MET A 138 1.91 18.44 6.32
C MET A 138 3.39 18.37 6.70
N LYS A 139 4.28 18.65 5.74
CA LYS A 139 5.74 18.61 5.93
C LYS A 139 6.19 19.62 6.98
N ASP A 140 5.63 20.82 6.98
CA ASP A 140 5.90 21.86 7.98
C ASP A 140 5.53 21.41 9.41
N ARG A 141 4.61 20.46 9.53
CA ARG A 141 4.18 19.85 10.79
C ARG A 141 4.87 18.50 11.09
N GLY A 142 5.93 18.17 10.34
CA GLY A 142 6.77 17.00 10.59
C GLY A 142 6.36 15.72 9.87
N TYR A 143 5.40 15.76 8.95
CA TYR A 143 5.12 14.63 8.05
C TYR A 143 6.33 14.35 7.16
N LYS A 144 6.67 13.07 7.02
CA LYS A 144 7.66 12.57 6.07
C LYS A 144 6.98 11.56 5.15
N PRO A 145 6.94 11.81 3.82
CA PRO A 145 6.38 10.84 2.88
C PRO A 145 7.05 9.48 2.99
N GLN A 146 6.27 8.40 2.97
CA GLN A 146 6.79 7.03 2.95
C GLN A 146 7.01 6.58 1.51
N THR A 147 8.21 6.82 1.00
CA THR A 147 8.62 6.57 -0.40
C THR A 147 9.00 5.10 -0.68
N LYS A 148 9.14 4.27 0.36
CA LYS A 148 9.56 2.85 0.25
C LYS A 148 8.69 2.00 -0.69
N VAL A 149 7.43 2.39 -0.87
CA VAL A 149 6.48 1.72 -1.77
C VAL A 149 6.81 1.92 -3.27
N VAL A 150 7.72 2.83 -3.59
CA VAL A 150 8.17 3.12 -4.96
C VAL A 150 9.41 2.28 -5.27
N LEU A 151 9.20 1.16 -5.98
CA LEU A 151 10.26 0.22 -6.36
C LEU A 151 11.09 0.65 -7.57
N TYR A 152 11.27 1.95 -7.75
CA TYR A 152 12.08 2.50 -8.82
C TYR A 152 13.29 3.20 -8.22
N ASP A 153 14.43 3.00 -8.87
CA ASP A 153 15.68 3.67 -8.53
C ASP A 153 15.62 5.11 -9.06
N LEU A 154 14.94 5.94 -8.27
CA LEU A 154 14.70 7.35 -8.52
C LEU A 154 15.22 8.14 -7.31
N ASP A 155 15.47 9.43 -7.49
CA ASP A 155 15.71 10.31 -6.36
C ASP A 155 14.47 10.39 -5.45
N GLU A 156 14.68 10.84 -4.21
CA GLU A 156 13.58 10.91 -3.24
C GLU A 156 12.49 11.90 -3.64
N GLU A 157 12.82 12.99 -4.34
CA GLU A 157 11.83 13.98 -4.78
C GLU A 157 10.84 13.37 -5.78
N GLU A 158 11.33 12.58 -6.73
CA GLU A 158 10.50 11.91 -7.71
C GLU A 158 9.65 10.80 -7.07
N LYS A 159 10.20 10.05 -6.10
CA LYS A 159 9.41 9.09 -5.32
C LYS A 159 8.30 9.78 -4.54
N GLU A 160 8.57 10.93 -3.93
CA GLU A 160 7.56 11.72 -3.24
C GLU A 160 6.45 12.17 -4.18
N ARG A 161 6.79 12.63 -5.40
CA ARG A 161 5.81 13.00 -6.44
C ARG A 161 4.92 11.82 -6.82
N ILE A 162 5.49 10.63 -6.96
CA ILE A 162 4.72 9.40 -7.25
C ILE A 162 3.76 9.08 -6.11
N VAL A 163 4.25 9.07 -4.86
CA VAL A 163 3.42 8.73 -3.69
C VAL A 163 2.34 9.79 -3.43
N LEU A 164 2.60 11.06 -3.75
CA LEU A 164 1.60 12.13 -3.66
C LEU A 164 0.41 11.90 -4.62
N ARG A 165 0.65 11.20 -5.72
CA ARG A 165 -0.33 10.96 -6.79
C ARG A 165 -1.05 9.63 -6.70
N HIS A 166 -0.98 8.96 -5.55
CA HIS A 166 -1.77 7.76 -5.29
C HIS A 166 -3.28 8.03 -5.42
N SER A 167 -3.98 7.06 -6.02
CA SER A 167 -5.43 7.13 -6.29
C SER A 167 -6.28 7.55 -5.09
N GLU A 168 -5.90 7.17 -3.87
CA GLU A 168 -6.60 7.50 -2.63
C GLU A 168 -6.54 8.98 -2.32
N LYS A 169 -5.35 9.57 -2.47
CA LYS A 169 -5.13 10.99 -2.21
C LYS A 169 -5.88 11.84 -3.22
N LEU A 170 -5.88 11.41 -4.49
CA LEU A 170 -6.69 12.03 -5.55
C LEU A 170 -8.18 11.97 -5.20
N ALA A 171 -8.68 10.82 -4.75
CA ALA A 171 -10.08 10.66 -4.34
C ALA A 171 -10.43 11.53 -3.11
N VAL A 172 -9.53 11.63 -2.13
CA VAL A 172 -9.71 12.51 -0.96
C VAL A 172 -9.75 13.97 -1.38
N ALA A 173 -8.78 14.43 -2.18
CA ALA A 173 -8.74 15.80 -2.71
C ALA A 173 -10.01 16.13 -3.52
N PHE A 174 -10.47 15.19 -4.35
CA PHE A 174 -11.71 15.36 -5.12
C PHE A 174 -12.93 15.48 -4.21
N GLY A 175 -12.99 14.66 -3.15
CA GLY A 175 -14.00 14.76 -2.11
C GLY A 175 -14.01 16.13 -1.46
N LEU A 176 -12.84 16.65 -1.05
CA LEU A 176 -12.72 17.98 -0.42
C LEU A 176 -13.24 19.11 -1.32
N ILE A 177 -12.95 19.07 -2.61
CA ILE A 177 -13.38 20.10 -3.57
C ILE A 177 -14.89 20.02 -3.85
N ASN A 178 -15.44 18.82 -3.97
CA ASN A 178 -16.78 18.62 -4.55
C ASN A 178 -17.91 18.39 -3.53
N THR A 179 -17.61 18.42 -2.23
CA THR A 179 -18.59 18.20 -1.15
C THR A 179 -18.55 19.34 -0.12
N LYS A 180 -19.65 19.64 0.56
CA LYS A 180 -19.70 20.74 1.55
C LYS A 180 -19.05 20.33 2.86
N ARG A 181 -18.53 21.30 3.63
CA ARG A 181 -18.10 21.11 5.03
C ARG A 181 -19.16 20.35 5.84
N GLY A 182 -18.74 19.47 6.74
CA GLY A 182 -19.61 18.54 7.48
C GLY A 182 -20.03 17.26 6.75
N GLU A 183 -20.18 17.24 5.41
CA GLU A 183 -20.48 15.99 4.67
C GLU A 183 -19.38 14.91 4.79
N THR A 184 -19.73 13.63 4.96
CA THR A 184 -18.74 12.54 5.00
C THR A 184 -18.22 12.20 3.60
N ILE A 185 -16.90 12.12 3.44
CA ILE A 185 -16.25 11.65 2.19
C ILE A 185 -16.19 10.11 2.21
N ARG A 186 -16.70 9.44 1.17
CA ARG A 186 -16.75 7.97 1.10
C ARG A 186 -15.99 7.45 -0.12
N ILE A 187 -14.93 6.69 0.14
CA ILE A 187 -14.01 6.18 -0.86
C ILE A 187 -13.97 4.64 -0.79
N SER A 188 -13.90 3.98 -1.94
CA SER A 188 -13.60 2.55 -2.06
C SER A 188 -12.31 2.33 -2.83
N LYS A 189 -11.53 1.30 -2.50
CA LYS A 189 -10.24 0.97 -3.12
C LYS A 189 -10.13 -0.54 -3.39
N ASN A 190 -9.54 -0.90 -4.53
CA ASN A 190 -9.33 -2.29 -4.95
C ASN A 190 -8.13 -2.98 -4.28
N LEU A 191 -7.17 -2.21 -3.76
CA LEU A 191 -5.99 -2.70 -3.05
C LEU A 191 -6.00 -2.24 -1.59
N ARG A 192 -5.15 -2.83 -0.75
CA ARG A 192 -4.88 -2.36 0.61
C ARG A 192 -4.39 -0.90 0.56
N LEU A 193 -4.72 -0.11 1.57
CA LEU A 193 -4.17 1.24 1.73
C LEU A 193 -2.67 1.13 2.00
N CYS A 194 -1.83 1.98 1.41
CA CYS A 194 -0.45 2.07 1.86
C CYS A 194 -0.36 2.91 3.15
N GLU A 195 0.74 2.72 3.88
CA GLU A 195 1.06 3.46 5.10
C GLU A 195 0.97 4.98 4.88
N ASP A 196 1.54 5.46 3.78
CA ASP A 196 1.54 6.88 3.45
C ASP A 196 0.13 7.46 3.23
N CYS A 197 -0.69 6.77 2.42
CA CYS A 197 -2.08 7.20 2.18
C CYS A 197 -2.90 7.17 3.48
N HIS A 198 -2.65 6.20 4.36
CA HIS A 198 -3.30 6.13 5.66
C HIS A 198 -2.93 7.34 6.53
N TYR A 199 -1.65 7.68 6.63
CA TYR A 199 -1.17 8.83 7.39
C TYR A 199 -1.70 10.16 6.83
N VAL A 200 -1.61 10.36 5.51
CA VAL A 200 -2.13 11.57 4.84
C VAL A 200 -3.63 11.72 5.06
N THR A 201 -4.40 10.63 5.00
CA THR A 201 -5.86 10.69 5.23
C THR A 201 -6.18 11.04 6.68
N LYS A 202 -5.42 10.52 7.66
CA LYS A 202 -5.51 10.98 9.06
C LYS A 202 -5.28 12.48 9.14
N PHE A 203 -4.15 12.97 8.62
CA PHE A 203 -3.84 14.39 8.67
C PHE A 203 -4.97 15.25 8.08
N ILE A 204 -5.43 14.90 6.88
CA ILE A 204 -6.50 15.63 6.19
C ILE A 204 -7.78 15.64 7.03
N SER A 205 -8.17 14.51 7.62
CA SER A 205 -9.39 14.45 8.45
C SER A 205 -9.35 15.44 9.62
N LYS A 206 -8.18 15.57 10.27
CA LYS A 206 -7.95 16.55 11.35
C LYS A 206 -7.93 17.99 10.82
N PHE A 207 -7.14 18.24 9.80
CA PHE A 207 -6.89 19.60 9.28
C PHE A 207 -8.15 20.23 8.69
N THR A 208 -8.92 19.43 7.96
CA THR A 208 -10.14 19.90 7.28
C THR A 208 -11.39 19.77 8.14
N ASN A 209 -11.30 19.15 9.32
CA ASN A 209 -12.43 18.78 10.18
C ASN A 209 -13.50 17.99 9.39
N ARG A 210 -13.05 16.91 8.74
CA ARG A 210 -13.86 16.07 7.84
C ARG A 210 -13.79 14.61 8.27
N GLU A 211 -14.94 13.96 8.31
CA GLU A 211 -14.98 12.50 8.38
C GLU A 211 -14.70 11.91 6.99
N ILE A 212 -13.76 10.98 6.93
CA ILE A 212 -13.40 10.27 5.70
C ILE A 212 -13.53 8.77 5.96
N LEU A 213 -14.34 8.09 5.17
CA LEU A 213 -14.52 6.65 5.20
C LEU A 213 -13.84 6.03 3.98
N VAL A 214 -12.90 5.12 4.20
CA VAL A 214 -12.23 4.40 3.12
C VAL A 214 -12.45 2.90 3.29
N ARG A 215 -13.13 2.27 2.32
CA ARG A 215 -13.24 0.82 2.22
C ARG A 215 -12.13 0.30 1.32
N ASN A 216 -11.28 -0.58 1.83
CA ASN A 216 -10.35 -1.34 1.00
C ASN A 216 -10.76 -2.83 0.96
N VAL A 217 -9.95 -3.68 0.32
CA VAL A 217 -10.25 -5.11 0.09
C VAL A 217 -10.59 -5.88 1.37
N ASN A 218 -9.99 -5.49 2.51
CA ASN A 218 -10.01 -6.29 3.73
C ASN A 218 -10.65 -5.59 4.93
N ARG A 219 -10.92 -4.27 4.85
CA ARG A 219 -11.41 -3.48 5.98
C ARG A 219 -12.01 -2.14 5.59
N PHE A 220 -12.70 -1.56 6.57
CA PHE A 220 -13.13 -0.18 6.58
C PHE A 220 -12.22 0.63 7.49
N HIS A 221 -11.81 1.79 7.00
CA HIS A 221 -11.09 2.81 7.75
C HIS A 221 -12.01 3.99 7.96
N HIS A 222 -12.10 4.45 9.20
CA HIS A 222 -12.83 5.64 9.56
C HIS A 222 -11.86 6.67 10.12
N PHE A 223 -11.58 7.69 9.33
CA PHE A 223 -10.68 8.78 9.70
C PHE A 223 -11.49 9.95 10.25
N ARG A 224 -11.22 10.29 11.51
CA ARG A 224 -11.85 11.40 12.21
C ARG A 224 -10.85 11.99 13.20
N ASP A 225 -10.73 13.32 13.20
CA ASP A 225 -9.84 14.06 14.12
C ASP A 225 -8.37 13.59 14.10
N GLY A 226 -7.90 13.04 12.97
CA GLY A 226 -6.54 12.53 12.86
C GLY A 226 -6.36 11.08 13.30
N VAL A 227 -7.45 10.41 13.69
CA VAL A 227 -7.41 9.05 14.23
C VAL A 227 -8.12 8.10 13.26
N CYS A 228 -7.58 6.89 13.14
CA CYS A 228 -8.25 5.76 12.53
C CYS A 228 -8.27 4.61 13.56
N PRO A 229 -9.43 3.99 13.86
CA PRO A 229 -9.53 2.92 14.84
C PRO A 229 -8.76 1.65 14.50
N CYS A 230 -8.19 1.53 13.29
CA CYS A 230 -7.44 0.34 12.87
C CYS A 230 -6.10 0.16 13.61
N GLY A 231 -5.68 1.11 14.46
CA GLY A 231 -4.43 1.03 15.21
C GLY A 231 -3.19 1.01 14.31
N ASP A 232 -3.23 1.78 13.22
CA ASP A 232 -2.20 1.80 12.18
C ASP A 232 -2.00 0.45 11.47
N CYS A 233 -2.99 -0.43 11.55
CA CYS A 233 -3.10 -1.52 10.61
C CYS A 233 -3.77 -0.98 9.33
N TRP A 234 -2.96 -0.50 8.36
CA TRP A 234 -3.42 -0.03 7.03
C TRP A 234 -4.17 -1.11 6.24
#